data_AF-A0A924RUI9-F1
#
_entry.id   AF-A0A924RUI9-F1
#
_cell.length_a   1.000
_cell.length_b   1.000
_cell.length_c   1.000
_cell.angle_alpha   90.00
_cell.angle_beta   90.00
_cell.angle_gamma   90.00
#
_symmetry.space_group_name_H-M   'P 1'
#
loop_
_entity.id
_entity.type
_entity.pdbx_description
1 polymer ?
#
loop_
_entity_poly.entity_id
_entity_poly.type
_entity_poly.pdbx_seq_one_letter_code
_entity_poly.pdbx_strand_id
1 'polypeptide(L)'
;LGTKKRAISGDGYMLAGDAGGLIDLMSGNGIPQAMISGKFAAQQAALAIAANNFSAAALKNYDVNVYNKINKDLKLGKILSPFMGSNFILNQSAKAFNFIATRKGAQAQLSSLLYTKNVALKLLNPLFYWRLFV
;
A
#
# COMPACT_ATOMS: atom_id res chain seq x y z
N LEU A 1 6.77 -4.56 18.66
CA LEU A 1 6.47 -5.41 17.48
C LEU A 1 6.70 -4.58 16.21
N GLY A 2 6.82 -5.15 15.01
CA GLY A 2 6.85 -4.37 13.75
C GLY A 2 8.18 -3.84 13.18
N THR A 3 9.13 -3.39 14.01
CA THR A 3 10.36 -2.71 13.52
C THR A 3 11.56 -3.62 13.28
N LYS A 4 11.60 -4.79 13.94
CA LYS A 4 12.71 -5.75 13.83
C LYS A 4 12.29 -6.91 12.93
N LYS A 5 13.05 -7.13 11.85
CA LYS A 5 12.88 -8.32 11.00
C LYS A 5 13.20 -9.58 11.83
N ARG A 6 12.27 -10.52 11.85
CA ARG A 6 12.41 -11.83 12.51
C ARG A 6 12.19 -12.94 11.50
N ALA A 7 12.74 -14.13 11.76
CA ALA A 7 12.31 -15.31 11.02
C ALA A 7 10.83 -15.58 11.35
N ILE A 8 10.01 -15.71 10.32
CA ILE A 8 8.57 -16.00 10.45
C ILE A 8 8.20 -17.37 9.87
N SER A 9 9.21 -18.17 9.51
CA SER A 9 9.07 -19.58 9.16
C SER A 9 10.25 -20.38 9.71
N GLY A 10 10.05 -21.69 9.79
CA GLY A 10 11.06 -22.69 10.15
C GLY A 10 10.56 -24.09 9.79
N ASP A 11 11.17 -25.14 10.33
CA ASP A 11 10.81 -26.51 9.96
C ASP A 11 9.36 -26.83 10.36
N GLY A 12 8.51 -27.03 9.36
CA GLY A 12 7.11 -27.40 9.54
C GLY A 12 6.18 -26.25 9.94
N TYR A 13 6.64 -24.99 10.00
CA TYR A 13 5.80 -23.89 10.46
C TYR A 13 5.99 -22.57 9.72
N MET A 14 4.92 -21.78 9.70
CA MET A 14 4.90 -20.37 9.28
C MET A 14 4.03 -19.58 10.25
N LEU A 15 4.48 -18.37 10.60
CA LEU A 15 3.82 -17.45 11.51
C LEU A 15 3.22 -16.30 10.71
N ALA A 16 1.92 -16.03 10.89
CA ALA A 16 1.19 -14.96 10.20
C ALA A 16 0.60 -13.97 11.21
N GLY A 17 0.30 -12.76 10.75
CA GLY A 17 -0.28 -11.68 11.56
C GLY A 17 0.52 -11.39 12.84
N ASP A 18 -0.18 -11.28 13.96
CA ASP A 18 0.40 -10.92 15.26
C ASP A 18 1.37 -11.99 15.78
N ALA A 19 1.13 -13.27 15.45
CA ALA A 19 2.05 -14.36 15.79
C ALA A 19 3.43 -14.18 15.12
N GLY A 20 3.46 -13.62 13.90
CA GLY A 20 4.69 -13.25 13.20
C GLY A 20 5.27 -11.89 13.63
N GLY A 21 4.57 -11.15 14.51
CA GLY A 21 4.93 -9.79 14.92
C GLY A 21 4.84 -8.77 13.78
N LEU A 22 4.02 -9.03 12.77
CA LEU A 22 3.89 -8.29 11.50
C LEU A 22 2.98 -7.05 11.61
N ILE A 23 3.07 -6.31 12.71
CA ILE A 23 2.24 -5.14 12.96
C ILE A 23 3.00 -3.89 12.52
N ASP A 24 2.37 -3.00 11.74
CA ASP A 24 2.93 -1.67 11.48
C ASP A 24 2.64 -0.73 12.65
N LEU A 25 3.69 -0.34 13.39
CA LEU A 25 3.58 0.59 14.51
C LEU A 25 3.21 2.02 14.07
N MET A 26 3.46 2.40 12.81
CA MET A 26 3.22 3.77 12.34
C MET A 26 1.74 4.03 12.06
N SER A 27 1.03 3.03 11.54
CA SER A 27 -0.41 3.14 11.23
C SER A 27 -1.32 2.56 12.32
N GLY A 28 -0.79 1.75 13.25
CA GLY A 28 -1.59 1.03 14.24
C GLY A 28 -2.51 -0.04 13.64
N ASN A 29 -2.44 -0.27 12.33
CA ASN A 29 -3.24 -1.25 11.61
C ASN A 29 -2.47 -2.57 11.50
N GLY A 30 -3.04 -3.65 12.05
CA GLY A 30 -2.52 -5.01 11.91
C GLY A 30 -3.30 -5.88 10.91
N ILE A 31 -4.55 -5.52 10.60
CA ILE A 31 -5.43 -6.31 9.75
C ILE A 31 -4.88 -6.46 8.31
N PRO A 32 -4.47 -5.38 7.61
CA PRO A 32 -3.93 -5.53 6.26
C PRO A 32 -2.69 -6.45 6.20
N GLN A 33 -1.82 -6.36 7.19
CA GLN A 33 -0.59 -7.13 7.30
C GLN A 33 -0.89 -8.59 7.65
N ALA A 34 -1.87 -8.85 8.52
CA ALA A 34 -2.40 -10.18 8.78
C ALA A 34 -2.95 -10.80 7.49
N MET A 35 -3.75 -10.08 6.71
CA MET A 35 -4.29 -10.56 5.44
C MET A 35 -3.20 -10.83 4.39
N ILE A 36 -2.21 -9.94 4.27
CA ILE A 36 -1.07 -10.10 3.35
C ILE A 36 -0.26 -11.34 3.73
N SER A 37 0.09 -11.48 5.01
CA SER A 37 0.85 -12.62 5.50
C SER A 37 0.08 -13.94 5.35
N GLY A 38 -1.21 -13.97 5.67
CA GLY A 38 -2.07 -15.14 5.44
C GLY A 38 -2.12 -15.57 3.98
N LYS A 39 -2.23 -14.62 3.04
CA LYS A 39 -2.19 -14.91 1.60
C LYS A 39 -0.87 -15.59 1.19
N PHE A 40 0.27 -15.04 1.61
CA PHE A 40 1.57 -15.61 1.26
C PHE A 40 1.81 -16.95 1.96
N ALA A 41 1.32 -17.13 3.19
CA ALA A 41 1.41 -18.40 3.91
C ALA A 41 0.63 -19.49 3.16
N ALA A 42 -0.58 -19.20 2.69
CA ALA A 42 -1.37 -20.15 1.90
C ALA A 42 -0.67 -20.52 0.59
N GLN A 43 -0.09 -19.54 -0.12
CA GLN A 43 0.66 -19.79 -1.35
C GLN A 43 1.89 -20.67 -1.11
N GLN A 44 2.67 -20.37 -0.06
CA GLN A 44 3.85 -21.16 0.27
C GLN A 44 3.47 -22.57 0.77
N ALA A 45 2.39 -22.70 1.54
CA ALA A 45 1.89 -23.99 2.00
C ALA A 45 1.49 -24.88 0.82
N ALA A 46 0.81 -24.33 -0.19
CA ALA A 46 0.47 -25.07 -1.40
C ALA A 46 1.71 -25.61 -2.13
N LEU A 47 2.77 -24.81 -2.23
CA LEU A 47 4.05 -25.23 -2.82
C LEU A 47 4.75 -26.31 -1.98
N ALA A 48 4.77 -26.14 -0.65
CA ALA A 48 5.39 -27.09 0.28
C ALA A 48 4.67 -28.44 0.27
N ILE A 49 3.33 -28.44 0.22
CA ILE A 49 2.51 -29.64 0.09
C ILE A 49 2.78 -30.34 -1.24
N ALA A 50 2.78 -29.60 -2.36
CA ALA A 50 3.04 -30.18 -3.67
C ALA A 50 4.45 -30.80 -3.78
N ALA A 51 5.45 -30.20 -3.14
CA ALA A 51 6.82 -30.71 -3.10
C ALA A 51 7.08 -31.71 -1.96
N ASN A 52 6.09 -31.97 -1.09
CA ASN A 52 6.23 -32.70 0.16
C ASN A 52 7.47 -32.28 0.99
N ASN A 53 7.76 -30.98 1.02
CA ASN A 53 8.95 -30.43 1.65
C ASN A 53 8.58 -29.24 2.54
N PHE A 54 8.64 -29.47 3.84
CA PHE A 54 8.30 -28.49 4.88
C PHE A 54 9.54 -27.97 5.64
N SER A 55 10.73 -28.18 5.09
CA SER A 55 11.97 -27.68 5.69
C SER A 55 11.99 -26.15 5.77
N ALA A 56 12.73 -25.60 6.73
CA ALA A 56 12.95 -24.17 6.87
C ALA A 56 13.51 -23.52 5.59
N ALA A 57 14.31 -24.28 4.82
CA ALA A 57 14.84 -23.82 3.53
C ALA A 57 13.73 -23.66 2.49
N ALA A 58 12.83 -24.65 2.39
CA ALA A 58 11.69 -24.58 1.47
C ALA A 58 10.72 -23.45 1.84
N LEU A 59 10.49 -23.24 3.14
CA LEU A 59 9.56 -22.21 3.63
C LEU A 59 10.16 -20.79 3.65
N LYS A 60 11.48 -20.63 3.47
CA LYS A 60 12.17 -19.32 3.48
C LYS A 60 11.58 -18.31 2.50
N ASN A 61 11.02 -18.78 1.38
CA ASN A 61 10.38 -17.92 0.38
C ASN A 61 9.16 -17.17 0.94
N TYR A 62 8.47 -17.73 1.93
CA TYR A 62 7.40 -17.03 2.65
C TYR A 62 7.91 -15.74 3.30
N ASP A 63 9.00 -15.82 4.08
CA ASP A 63 9.61 -14.67 4.75
C ASP A 63 9.95 -13.57 3.73
N VAL A 64 10.63 -13.97 2.64
CA VAL A 64 11.05 -13.04 1.59
C VAL A 64 9.85 -12.30 1.00
N ASN A 65 8.80 -13.02 0.63
CA ASN A 65 7.63 -12.45 -0.02
C ASN A 65 6.84 -11.52 0.89
N VAL A 66 6.61 -11.92 2.14
CA VAL A 66 5.92 -11.10 3.15
C VAL A 66 6.68 -9.81 3.40
N TYR A 67 7.98 -9.89 3.69
CA TYR A 67 8.79 -8.70 3.96
C TYR A 67 8.95 -7.80 2.73
N ASN A 68 9.06 -8.35 1.53
CA ASN A 68 9.12 -7.55 0.30
C ASN A 68 7.84 -6.75 0.09
N LYS A 69 6.67 -7.36 0.35
CA LYS A 69 5.38 -6.66 0.21
C LYS A 69 5.21 -5.60 1.29
N ILE A 70 5.43 -5.95 2.55
CA ILE A 70 5.28 -5.02 3.68
C ILE A 70 6.27 -3.84 3.55
N ASN A 71 7.53 -4.08 3.17
CA ASN A 71 8.51 -3.00 3.00
C ASN A 71 8.16 -2.05 1.85
N LYS A 72 7.56 -2.54 0.77
CA LYS A 72 7.09 -1.66 -0.33
C LYS A 72 5.96 -0.76 0.15
N ASP A 73 5.01 -1.31 0.90
CA ASP A 73 3.86 -0.56 1.43
C ASP A 73 4.33 0.48 2.47
N LEU A 74 5.28 0.13 3.35
CA LEU A 74 5.90 1.05 4.32
C LEU A 74 6.72 2.16 3.65
N LYS A 75 7.46 1.87 2.57
CA LYS A 75 8.22 2.89 1.83
C LYS A 75 7.30 3.91 1.19
N LEU A 76 6.19 3.47 0.59
CA LEU A 76 5.16 4.37 0.06
C LEU A 76 4.58 5.25 1.17
N GLY A 77 4.23 4.66 2.31
CA GLY A 77 3.76 5.42 3.48
C GLY A 77 4.77 6.46 3.97
N LYS A 78 6.06 6.11 4.09
CA LYS A 78 7.11 7.05 4.51
C LYS A 78 7.38 8.16 3.49
N ILE A 79 7.26 7.90 2.19
CA ILE A 79 7.41 8.92 1.14
C ILE A 79 6.20 9.87 1.14
N LEU A 80 5.00 9.34 1.36
CA LEU A 80 3.75 10.12 1.37
C LEU A 80 3.51 10.87 2.70
N SER A 81 4.01 10.34 3.82
CA SER A 81 3.83 10.90 5.16
C SER A 81 4.26 12.38 5.31
N PRO A 82 5.47 12.81 4.87
CA PRO A 82 5.84 14.24 4.92
C PRO A 82 5.00 15.10 3.94
N PHE A 83 4.44 14.48 2.89
CA PHE A 83 3.54 15.17 1.96
C PHE A 83 2.18 15.49 2.58
N MET A 84 1.70 14.63 3.49
CA MET A 84 0.38 14.75 4.10
C MET A 84 0.40 15.56 5.42
N GLY A 85 1.56 15.67 6.07
CA GLY A 85 1.72 16.35 7.36
C GLY A 85 2.25 17.79 7.31
N SER A 86 2.64 18.32 6.15
CA SER A 86 3.15 19.70 6.08
C SER A 86 2.01 20.70 5.82
N ASN A 87 1.85 21.66 6.75
CA ASN A 87 0.92 22.79 6.60
C ASN A 87 1.14 23.56 5.29
N PHE A 88 2.37 23.52 4.75
CA PHE A 88 2.70 24.09 3.46
C PHE A 88 2.00 23.34 2.31
N ILE A 89 2.13 22.02 2.19
CA ILE A 89 1.51 21.26 1.10
C ILE A 89 -0.01 21.25 1.24
N LEU A 90 -0.55 21.17 2.46
CA LEU A 90 -1.99 21.29 2.69
C LEU A 90 -2.51 22.68 2.29
N ASN A 91 -1.85 23.76 2.68
CA ASN A 91 -2.28 25.10 2.25
C ASN A 91 -2.10 25.33 0.75
N GLN A 92 -1.03 24.82 0.14
CA GLN A 92 -0.78 24.99 -1.30
C GLN A 92 -1.77 24.14 -2.13
N SER A 93 -2.06 22.91 -1.71
CA SER A 93 -3.08 22.07 -2.34
C SER A 93 -4.49 22.62 -2.15
N ALA A 94 -4.82 23.15 -0.96
CA ALA A 94 -6.09 23.82 -0.72
C ALA A 94 -6.24 25.09 -1.58
N LYS A 95 -5.19 25.92 -1.69
CA LYS A 95 -5.18 27.10 -2.57
C LYS A 95 -5.34 26.71 -4.04
N ALA A 96 -4.62 25.68 -4.50
CA ALA A 96 -4.74 25.18 -5.87
C ALA A 96 -6.14 24.61 -6.12
N PHE A 97 -6.69 23.85 -5.18
CA PHE A 97 -8.04 23.30 -5.27
C PHE A 97 -9.10 24.39 -5.29
N ASN A 98 -8.97 25.42 -4.44
CA ASN A 98 -9.90 26.54 -4.40
C ASN A 98 -9.79 27.41 -5.67
N PHE A 99 -8.58 27.60 -6.20
CA PHE A 99 -8.35 28.25 -7.49
C PHE A 99 -8.96 27.46 -8.67
N ILE A 100 -8.86 26.13 -8.65
CA ILE A 100 -9.49 25.26 -9.64
C ILE A 100 -11.01 25.29 -9.48
N ALA A 101 -11.53 25.15 -8.26
CA ALA A 101 -12.97 25.07 -7.98
C ALA A 101 -13.73 26.39 -8.22
N THR A 102 -13.06 27.54 -8.18
CA THR A 102 -13.66 28.86 -8.44
C THR A 102 -13.73 29.22 -9.93
N ARG A 103 -13.07 28.46 -10.82
CA ARG A 103 -13.19 28.64 -12.27
C ARG A 103 -14.45 27.96 -12.82
N LYS A 104 -15.30 28.74 -13.49
CA LYS A 104 -16.64 28.34 -13.99
C LYS A 104 -16.71 27.12 -14.95
N GLY A 105 -15.58 26.53 -15.37
CA GLY A 105 -15.54 25.30 -16.18
C GLY A 105 -15.04 24.04 -15.43
N ALA A 106 -14.33 24.22 -14.31
CA ALA A 106 -13.65 23.12 -13.63
C ALA A 106 -14.58 22.30 -12.73
N GLN A 107 -15.66 22.90 -12.19
CA GLN A 107 -16.61 22.20 -11.33
C GLN A 107 -17.31 21.03 -12.04
N ALA A 108 -17.70 21.21 -13.30
CA ALA A 108 -18.34 20.15 -14.10
C ALA A 108 -17.36 19.01 -14.46
N GLN A 109 -16.08 19.32 -14.63
CA GLN A 109 -15.06 18.31 -14.89
C GLN A 109 -14.65 17.56 -13.61
N LEU A 110 -14.58 18.28 -12.49
CA LEU A 110 -14.25 17.72 -11.18
C LEU A 110 -15.34 16.78 -10.68
N SER A 111 -16.61 17.12 -10.86
CA SER A 111 -17.72 16.19 -10.58
C SER A 111 -17.61 14.94 -11.46
N SER A 112 -17.33 15.07 -12.76
CA SER A 112 -17.17 13.92 -13.66
C SER A 112 -16.00 12.99 -13.28
N LEU A 113 -14.97 13.52 -12.61
CA LEU A 113 -13.85 12.75 -12.07
C LEU A 113 -14.23 11.96 -10.82
N LEU A 114 -15.04 12.54 -9.92
CA LEU A 114 -15.50 11.86 -8.71
C LEU A 114 -16.39 10.65 -9.02
N TYR A 115 -17.10 10.66 -10.14
CA TYR A 115 -17.98 9.57 -10.57
C TYR A 115 -17.36 8.59 -11.58
N THR A 116 -16.11 8.78 -12.00
CA THR A 116 -15.49 7.82 -12.94
C THR A 116 -14.81 6.66 -12.20
N LYS A 117 -15.14 5.42 -12.58
CA LYS A 117 -14.54 4.18 -12.02
C LYS A 117 -13.00 4.12 -12.12
N ASN A 118 -12.38 4.89 -13.01
CA ASN A 118 -10.94 4.92 -13.27
C ASN A 118 -10.37 6.35 -13.23
N VAL A 119 -10.34 6.94 -12.04
CA VAL A 119 -9.85 8.30 -11.79
C VAL A 119 -8.36 8.47 -12.18
N ALA A 120 -7.54 7.44 -11.95
CA ALA A 120 -6.09 7.49 -12.19
C ALA A 120 -5.71 7.68 -13.68
N LEU A 121 -6.46 7.08 -14.61
CA LEU A 121 -6.17 7.20 -16.04
C LEU A 121 -6.48 8.59 -16.62
N LYS A 122 -7.47 9.30 -16.05
CA LYS A 122 -7.78 10.68 -16.46
C LYS A 122 -6.79 11.68 -15.88
N LEU A 123 -6.34 11.48 -14.64
CA LEU A 123 -5.33 12.33 -14.01
C LEU A 123 -3.97 12.22 -14.69
N LEU A 124 -3.63 11.09 -15.31
CA LEU A 124 -2.38 10.95 -16.06
C LEU A 124 -2.42 11.58 -17.46
N ASN A 125 -3.57 12.07 -17.92
CA ASN A 125 -3.68 12.62 -19.26
C ASN A 125 -3.24 14.10 -19.30
N PRO A 126 -2.20 14.47 -20.05
CA PRO A 126 -1.73 15.86 -20.12
C PRO A 126 -2.79 16.83 -20.70
N LEU A 127 -3.67 16.33 -21.59
CA LEU A 127 -4.80 17.11 -22.12
C LEU A 127 -5.86 17.43 -21.06
N PHE A 128 -5.95 16.60 -20.02
CA PHE A 128 -6.87 16.86 -18.91
C PHE A 128 -6.45 18.11 -18.14
N TYR A 129 -5.17 18.27 -17.81
CA TYR A 129 -4.66 19.48 -17.17
C TYR A 129 -4.74 20.69 -18.07
N TRP A 130 -4.47 20.54 -19.37
CA TRP A 130 -4.58 21.66 -20.31
C TRP A 130 -6.02 22.19 -20.39
N ARG A 131 -7.03 21.30 -20.39
CA ARG A 131 -8.46 21.67 -20.33
C ARG A 131 -8.95 22.14 -18.95
N LEU A 132 -8.17 21.91 -17.90
CA LEU A 132 -8.46 22.38 -16.55
C LEU A 132 -7.89 23.79 -16.32
N PHE A 133 -6.75 24.10 -16.94
CA PHE A 133 -6.00 25.35 -16.75
C PHE A 133 -6.22 26.40 -17.86
N VAL A 134 -6.67 26.00 -19.05
CA VAL A 134 -7.11 26.87 -20.16
C VAL A 134 -8.64 26.94 -20.16
#